data_AF-A0A7L5FCR9-F1
#
_entry.id   AF-A0A7L5FCR9-F1
#
_cell.length_a   1.000
_cell.length_b   1.000
_cell.length_c   1.000
_cell.angle_alpha   90.00
_cell.angle_beta   90.00
_cell.angle_gamma   90.00
#
_symmetry.space_group_name_H-M   'P 1'
#
loop_
_entity.id
_entity.type
_entity.pdbx_description
1 polymer ?
#
loop_
_entity_poly.entity_id
_entity_poly.type
_entity_poly.pdbx_seq_one_letter_code
_entity_poly.pdbx_strand_id
1 'polypeptide(L)'
;MSQTSQQYDVVITQCRDLFSNKMKDYGSAWRILRLPSLTDQIFIKAQRIRGLQTLAESKVDEGQESEFIGIINYSIMALVQLDKGVVEQPDLSLEESLAQYDHHVAVTKQLMMDKNHDYGEAWRDMRVSSLTDLILQKLLRVKQIENNQGKTIVSEGLDANYQDMINYAVFAMIHLGQ
;
A
#
# COMPACT_ATOMS: atom_id res chain seq x y z
N MET A 1 15.51 -11.68 10.17
CA MET A 1 14.08 -11.95 10.44
C MET A 1 13.49 -11.21 11.65
N SER A 2 13.94 -11.41 12.91
CA SER A 2 13.34 -10.71 14.06
C SER A 2 13.42 -9.18 13.94
N GLN A 3 14.57 -8.67 13.49
CA GLN A 3 14.79 -7.24 13.24
C GLN A 3 13.87 -6.69 12.13
N THR A 4 13.69 -7.44 11.03
CA THR A 4 12.79 -7.08 9.93
C THR A 4 11.34 -6.98 10.41
N SER A 5 10.87 -7.97 11.17
CA SER A 5 9.52 -7.93 11.74
C SER A 5 9.31 -6.68 12.59
N GLN A 6 10.28 -6.33 13.45
CA GLN A 6 10.18 -5.14 14.31
C GLN A 6 10.18 -3.83 13.50
N GLN A 7 11.06 -3.71 12.51
CA GLN A 7 11.09 -2.54 11.62
C GLN A 7 9.78 -2.39 10.83
N TYR A 8 9.22 -3.51 10.38
CA TYR A 8 7.91 -3.54 9.72
C TYR A 8 6.81 -3.02 10.64
N ASP A 9 6.77 -3.50 11.89
CA ASP A 9 5.78 -3.08 12.89
C ASP A 9 5.86 -1.59 13.22
N VAL A 10 7.06 -1.01 13.26
CA VAL A 10 7.26 0.44 13.46
C VAL A 10 6.62 1.24 12.32
N VAL A 11 6.89 0.87 11.06
CA VAL A 11 6.30 1.56 9.90
C VAL A 11 4.78 1.41 9.87
N ILE A 12 4.27 0.20 10.12
CA ILE A 12 2.83 -0.06 10.15
C ILE A 12 2.14 0.72 11.24
N THR A 13 2.75 0.85 12.43
CA THR A 13 2.18 1.64 13.53
C THR A 13 1.95 3.09 13.10
N GLN A 14 2.93 3.72 12.44
CA GLN A 14 2.79 5.08 11.91
C GLN A 14 1.65 5.18 10.89
N CYS A 15 1.54 4.21 9.99
CA CYS A 15 0.50 4.18 8.95
C CYS A 15 -0.90 4.01 9.57
N ARG A 16 -1.01 3.10 10.54
CA ARG A 16 -2.25 2.78 11.26
C ARG A 16 -2.72 3.96 12.12
N ASP A 17 -1.81 4.67 12.78
CA ASP A 17 -2.15 5.84 13.58
C ASP A 17 -2.73 6.95 12.71
N LEU A 18 -2.12 7.22 11.55
CA LEU A 18 -2.69 8.17 10.58
C LEU A 18 -4.06 7.73 10.07
N PHE A 19 -4.21 6.44 9.74
CA PHE A 19 -5.50 5.89 9.31
C PHE A 19 -6.58 6.04 10.40
N SER A 20 -6.25 5.70 11.65
CA SER A 20 -7.13 5.81 12.81
C SER A 20 -7.57 7.25 13.05
N ASN A 21 -6.66 8.22 12.97
CA ASN A 21 -6.99 9.63 13.12
C ASN A 21 -7.91 10.12 12.00
N LYS A 22 -7.63 9.78 10.74
CA LYS A 22 -8.54 10.11 9.62
C LYS A 22 -9.93 9.49 9.78
N MET A 23 -10.00 8.26 10.29
CA MET A 23 -11.26 7.59 10.58
C MET A 23 -12.05 8.28 11.71
N LYS A 24 -11.36 8.86 12.71
CA LYS A 24 -12.02 9.67 13.75
C LYS A 24 -12.55 11.00 13.20
N ASP A 25 -11.80 11.63 12.30
CA ASP A 25 -12.15 12.93 11.74
C ASP A 25 -13.29 12.84 10.71
N TYR A 26 -13.28 11.82 9.85
CA TYR A 26 -14.15 11.76 8.67
C TYR A 26 -14.95 10.44 8.54
N GLY A 27 -14.85 9.54 9.51
CA GLY A 27 -15.49 8.22 9.44
C GLY A 27 -14.99 7.38 8.26
N SER A 28 -15.78 6.40 7.86
CA SER A 28 -15.50 5.49 6.74
C SER A 28 -15.88 6.08 5.36
N ALA A 29 -15.76 7.40 5.18
CA ALA A 29 -16.12 8.10 3.93
C ALA A 29 -15.52 7.46 2.66
N TRP A 30 -14.35 6.86 2.79
CA TRP A 30 -13.66 6.18 1.71
C TRP A 30 -14.35 4.90 1.18
N ARG A 31 -15.31 4.33 1.92
CA ARG A 31 -16.01 3.09 1.55
C ARG A 31 -16.86 3.24 0.27
N ILE A 32 -17.14 4.46 -0.16
CA ILE A 32 -17.81 4.75 -1.44
C ILE A 32 -16.85 4.69 -2.63
N LEU A 33 -15.54 4.69 -2.40
CA LEU A 33 -14.55 4.69 -3.48
C LEU A 33 -14.53 3.34 -4.17
N ARG A 34 -14.81 3.34 -5.48
CA ARG A 34 -14.62 2.16 -6.32
C ARG A 34 -13.15 1.76 -6.36
N LEU A 35 -12.89 0.48 -6.61
CA LEU A 35 -11.52 -0.05 -6.68
C LEU A 35 -10.60 0.75 -7.64
N PRO A 36 -11.02 1.12 -8.89
CA PRO A 36 -10.17 1.92 -9.76
C PRO A 36 -9.82 3.30 -9.17
N SER A 37 -10.71 3.90 -8.38
CA SER A 37 -10.44 5.17 -7.71
C SER A 37 -9.37 5.03 -6.64
N LEU A 38 -9.36 3.92 -5.88
CA LEU A 38 -8.30 3.61 -4.93
C LEU A 38 -6.98 3.33 -5.67
N THR A 39 -7.01 2.56 -6.75
CA THR A 39 -5.86 2.31 -7.62
C THR A 39 -5.25 3.61 -8.15
N ASP A 40 -6.08 4.56 -8.58
CA ASP A 40 -5.62 5.87 -9.06
C ASP A 40 -5.05 6.73 -7.93
N GLN A 41 -5.61 6.66 -6.71
CA GLN A 41 -4.99 7.33 -5.55
C GLN A 41 -3.57 6.81 -5.33
N ILE A 42 -3.37 5.48 -5.32
CA ILE A 42 -2.04 4.89 -5.16
C ILE A 42 -1.10 5.32 -6.31
N PHE A 43 -1.61 5.36 -7.54
CA PHE A 43 -0.84 5.80 -8.71
C PHE A 43 -0.34 7.25 -8.60
N ILE A 44 -1.18 8.17 -8.14
CA ILE A 44 -0.80 9.58 -7.94
C ILE A 44 0.39 9.67 -6.96
N LYS A 45 0.34 8.90 -5.87
CA LYS A 45 1.40 8.87 -4.85
C LYS A 45 2.70 8.30 -5.40
N ALA A 46 2.62 7.17 -6.09
CA ALA A 46 3.79 6.53 -6.70
C ALA A 46 4.43 7.42 -7.78
N GLN A 47 3.62 8.11 -8.59
CA GLN A 47 4.13 9.09 -9.57
C GLN A 47 4.80 10.27 -8.90
N ARG A 48 4.23 10.78 -7.81
CA ARG A 48 4.83 11.86 -7.03
C ARG A 48 6.20 11.46 -6.48
N ILE A 49 6.31 10.28 -5.87
CA ILE A 49 7.59 9.74 -5.40
C ILE A 49 8.60 9.66 -6.55
N ARG A 50 8.21 9.10 -7.70
CA ARG A 50 9.11 9.02 -8.86
C ARG A 50 9.52 10.41 -9.35
N GLY A 51 8.64 11.39 -9.30
CA GLY A 51 8.96 12.78 -9.61
C GLY A 51 10.01 13.34 -8.64
N LEU A 52 9.82 13.16 -7.33
CA LEU A 52 10.79 13.59 -6.31
C LEU A 52 12.16 12.90 -6.46
N GLN A 53 12.18 11.65 -6.93
CA GLN A 53 13.42 10.89 -7.13
C GLN A 53 14.17 11.22 -8.42
N THR A 54 13.52 11.85 -9.40
CA THR A 54 14.09 12.09 -10.74
C THR A 54 14.25 13.57 -11.10
N LEU A 55 13.44 14.45 -10.54
CA LEU A 55 13.50 15.89 -10.80
C LEU A 55 14.61 16.54 -9.99
N ALA A 56 15.35 17.45 -10.63
CA ALA A 56 16.41 18.24 -9.96
C ALA A 56 15.83 19.26 -8.97
N GLU A 57 14.60 19.72 -9.19
CA GLU A 57 13.94 20.74 -8.37
C GLU A 57 12.50 20.31 -8.05
N SER A 58 12.12 20.39 -6.77
CA SER A 58 10.73 20.24 -6.32
C SER A 58 10.17 21.60 -5.92
N LYS A 59 8.91 21.88 -6.31
CA LYS A 59 8.20 23.10 -5.93
C LYS A 59 7.47 23.00 -4.59
N VAL A 60 7.33 21.79 -4.05
CA VAL A 60 6.65 21.51 -2.77
C VAL A 60 7.65 20.81 -1.88
N ASP A 61 7.86 21.37 -0.68
CA ASP A 61 8.77 20.85 0.33
C ASP A 61 8.06 19.79 1.19
N GLU A 62 7.75 18.65 0.56
CA GLU A 62 7.15 17.50 1.22
C GLU A 62 7.92 16.24 0.80
N GLY A 63 8.44 15.53 1.80
CA GLY A 63 9.21 14.31 1.62
C GLY A 63 8.38 13.14 1.08
N GLN A 64 9.08 12.16 0.51
CA GLN A 64 8.48 10.96 -0.09
C GLN A 64 7.87 10.00 0.94
N GLU A 65 8.23 10.09 2.22
CA GLU A 65 7.72 9.20 3.28
C GLU A 65 6.19 9.28 3.39
N SER A 66 5.65 10.50 3.35
CA SER A 66 4.20 10.74 3.41
C SER A 66 3.43 10.07 2.27
N GLU A 67 4.08 9.92 1.11
CA GLU A 67 3.51 9.25 -0.04
C GLU A 67 3.55 7.74 0.07
N PHE A 68 4.62 7.17 0.63
CA PHE A 68 4.69 5.74 0.93
C PHE A 68 3.64 5.33 1.98
N ILE A 69 3.43 6.13 3.03
CA ILE A 69 2.34 5.92 4.00
C ILE A 69 0.99 5.89 3.29
N GLY A 70 0.78 6.82 2.36
CA GLY A 70 -0.44 6.86 1.57
C GLY A 70 -0.62 5.63 0.67
N ILE A 71 0.45 5.13 0.03
CA ILE A 71 0.41 3.88 -0.75
C ILE A 71 -0.04 2.71 0.11
N ILE A 72 0.52 2.58 1.32
CA ILE A 72 0.16 1.52 2.27
C ILE A 72 -1.33 1.60 2.63
N ASN A 73 -1.79 2.76 3.09
CA ASN A 73 -3.17 2.93 3.55
C ASN A 73 -4.19 2.75 2.42
N TYR A 74 -3.97 3.33 1.24
CA TYR A 74 -4.89 3.15 0.11
C TYR A 74 -4.87 1.70 -0.43
N SER A 75 -3.74 1.01 -0.38
CA SER A 75 -3.69 -0.41 -0.75
C SER A 75 -4.46 -1.28 0.23
N ILE A 76 -4.38 -1.02 1.54
CA ILE A 76 -5.20 -1.71 2.55
C ILE A 76 -6.69 -1.44 2.31
N MET A 77 -7.07 -0.19 2.03
CA MET A 77 -8.47 0.15 1.70
C MET A 77 -8.95 -0.58 0.43
N ALA A 78 -8.07 -0.77 -0.56
CA ALA A 78 -8.38 -1.53 -1.77
C ALA A 78 -8.59 -3.01 -1.47
N LEU A 79 -7.77 -3.60 -0.59
CA LEU A 79 -7.97 -4.97 -0.09
C LEU A 79 -9.32 -5.11 0.63
N VAL A 80 -9.69 -4.17 1.49
CA VAL A 80 -11.02 -4.19 2.13
C VAL A 80 -12.16 -4.10 1.11
N GLN A 81 -11.99 -3.30 0.04
CA GLN A 81 -12.99 -3.23 -1.03
C GLN A 81 -13.10 -4.52 -1.84
N LEU A 82 -12.00 -5.25 -2.05
CA LEU A 82 -12.05 -6.55 -2.71
C LEU A 82 -12.87 -7.56 -1.91
N ASP A 83 -12.73 -7.55 -0.58
CA ASP A 83 -13.41 -8.50 0.31
C ASP A 83 -14.87 -8.13 0.56
N LYS A 84 -15.16 -6.86 0.80
CA LYS A 84 -16.49 -6.39 1.24
C LYS A 84 -17.36 -5.84 0.10
N GLY A 85 -16.76 -5.50 -1.02
CA GLY A 85 -17.43 -4.73 -2.08
C GLY A 85 -17.68 -3.28 -1.70
N VAL A 86 -18.03 -2.49 -2.71
CA VAL A 86 -18.30 -1.05 -2.61
C VAL A 86 -19.72 -0.81 -2.08
N VAL A 87 -19.88 0.27 -1.31
CA VAL A 87 -21.18 0.69 -0.75
C VAL A 87 -21.49 2.12 -1.17
N GLU A 88 -22.78 2.49 -1.15
CA GLU A 88 -23.23 3.83 -1.54
C GLU A 88 -23.12 4.86 -0.40
N GLN A 89 -22.95 4.40 0.84
CA GLN A 89 -22.80 5.24 2.03
C GLN A 89 -21.78 4.61 2.99
N PRO A 90 -21.06 5.42 3.80
CA PRO A 90 -20.12 4.91 4.79
C PRO A 90 -20.80 3.91 5.75
N ASP A 91 -20.25 2.70 5.84
CA ASP A 91 -20.89 1.55 6.49
C ASP A 91 -20.08 0.95 7.65
N LEU A 92 -18.86 1.45 7.89
CA LEU A 92 -17.98 0.92 8.94
C LEU A 92 -17.79 1.91 10.08
N SER A 93 -17.86 1.39 11.31
CA SER A 93 -17.36 2.08 12.50
C SER A 93 -15.83 2.15 12.52
N LEU A 94 -15.28 2.95 13.44
CA LEU A 94 -13.83 3.02 13.68
C LEU A 94 -13.26 1.64 14.05
N GLU A 95 -13.91 0.93 14.97
CA GLU A 95 -13.47 -0.38 15.45
C GLU A 95 -13.44 -1.41 14.32
N GLU A 96 -14.52 -1.49 13.54
CA GLU A 96 -14.58 -2.40 12.39
C GLU A 96 -13.53 -2.06 11.34
N SER A 97 -13.34 -0.77 11.04
CA SER A 97 -12.34 -0.31 10.07
C SER A 97 -10.92 -0.68 10.51
N LEU A 98 -10.60 -0.54 11.80
CA LEU A 98 -9.31 -0.92 12.36
C LEU A 98 -9.12 -2.44 12.38
N ALA A 99 -10.18 -3.21 12.68
CA ALA A 99 -10.11 -4.67 12.62
C ALA A 99 -9.83 -5.17 11.19
N GLN A 100 -10.45 -4.56 10.18
CA GLN A 100 -10.17 -4.87 8.76
C GLN A 100 -8.75 -4.47 8.37
N TYR A 101 -8.28 -3.31 8.82
CA TYR A 101 -6.91 -2.85 8.61
C TYR A 101 -5.90 -3.87 9.18
N ASP A 102 -6.07 -4.26 10.43
CA ASP A 102 -5.18 -5.17 11.15
C ASP A 102 -5.17 -6.56 10.51
N HIS A 103 -6.32 -7.03 10.03
CA HIS A 103 -6.42 -8.29 9.29
C HIS A 103 -5.54 -8.27 8.03
N HIS A 104 -5.71 -7.27 7.15
CA HIS A 104 -4.94 -7.21 5.91
C HIS A 104 -3.45 -6.97 6.15
N VAL A 105 -3.09 -6.18 7.17
CA VAL A 105 -1.70 -6.04 7.61
C VAL A 105 -1.11 -7.39 8.02
N ALA A 106 -1.81 -8.17 8.83
CA ALA A 106 -1.32 -9.47 9.30
C ALA A 106 -1.08 -10.44 8.13
N VAL A 107 -2.03 -10.55 7.19
CA VAL A 107 -1.90 -11.38 5.99
C VAL A 107 -0.72 -10.91 5.13
N THR A 108 -0.59 -9.60 4.90
CA THR A 108 0.47 -9.02 4.07
C THR A 108 1.85 -9.21 4.69
N LYS A 109 1.95 -9.05 6.02
CA LYS A 109 3.19 -9.27 6.78
C LYS A 109 3.59 -10.74 6.75
N GLN A 110 2.64 -11.67 6.88
CA GLN A 110 2.94 -13.10 6.78
C GLN A 110 3.48 -13.44 5.39
N LEU A 111 2.84 -12.95 4.32
CA LEU A 111 3.33 -13.13 2.94
C LEU A 111 4.77 -12.61 2.78
N MET A 112 5.09 -11.46 3.38
CA MET A 112 6.45 -10.91 3.37
C MET A 112 7.45 -11.80 4.10
N MET A 113 7.07 -12.34 5.26
CA MET A 113 7.91 -13.25 6.03
C MET A 113 8.19 -14.55 5.27
N ASP A 114 7.17 -15.10 4.63
CA ASP A 114 7.28 -16.30 3.79
C ASP A 114 8.20 -16.04 2.58
N LYS A 115 8.02 -14.92 1.87
CA LYS A 115 8.92 -14.53 0.77
C LYS A 115 10.36 -14.30 1.24
N ASN A 116 10.55 -13.68 2.40
CA ASN A 116 11.90 -13.49 2.96
C ASN A 116 12.55 -14.82 3.39
N HIS A 117 11.77 -15.85 3.68
CA HIS A 117 12.31 -17.20 3.89
C HIS A 117 12.86 -17.78 2.58
N ASP A 118 12.10 -17.63 1.49
CA ASP A 118 12.43 -18.21 0.18
C ASP A 118 13.57 -17.48 -0.55
N TYR A 119 13.58 -16.14 -0.51
CA TYR A 119 14.51 -15.30 -1.28
C TYR A 119 15.57 -14.61 -0.40
N GLY A 120 15.53 -14.83 0.92
CA GLY A 120 16.28 -14.02 1.88
C GLY A 120 15.72 -12.59 1.99
N GLU A 121 16.43 -11.72 2.72
CA GLU A 121 16.08 -10.31 2.86
C GLU A 121 16.67 -9.46 1.71
N ALA A 122 16.62 -9.96 0.47
CA ALA A 122 17.24 -9.33 -0.72
C ALA A 122 16.79 -7.88 -0.96
N TRP A 123 15.59 -7.52 -0.49
CA TRP A 123 15.08 -6.16 -0.53
C TRP A 123 15.96 -5.16 0.25
N ARG A 124 16.77 -5.62 1.21
CA ARG A 124 17.71 -4.77 1.95
C ARG A 124 18.88 -4.26 1.10
N ASP A 125 19.18 -4.90 -0.02
CA ASP A 125 20.20 -4.43 -0.96
C ASP A 125 19.59 -3.61 -2.12
N MET A 126 18.28 -3.43 -2.13
CA MET A 126 17.57 -2.69 -3.17
C MET A 126 17.60 -1.18 -2.91
N ARG A 127 17.58 -0.41 -4.01
CA ARG A 127 17.42 1.05 -3.95
C ARG A 127 15.97 1.41 -3.71
N VAL A 128 15.73 2.50 -2.98
CA VAL A 128 14.37 3.07 -2.79
C VAL A 128 13.69 3.36 -4.13
N SER A 129 14.42 3.87 -5.12
CA SER A 129 13.88 4.11 -6.47
C SER A 129 13.44 2.83 -7.18
N SER A 130 14.15 1.72 -6.99
CA SER A 130 13.73 0.42 -7.54
C SER A 130 12.44 -0.09 -6.89
N LEU A 131 12.26 0.15 -5.59
CA LEU A 131 11.01 -0.17 -4.90
C LEU A 131 9.84 0.68 -5.43
N THR A 132 10.07 1.97 -5.69
CA THR A 132 9.08 2.84 -6.37
C THR A 132 8.67 2.28 -7.73
N ASP A 133 9.64 1.87 -8.55
CA ASP A 133 9.37 1.35 -9.90
C ASP A 133 8.61 0.03 -9.87
N LEU A 134 8.89 -0.85 -8.90
CA LEU A 134 8.14 -2.08 -8.69
C LEU A 134 6.67 -1.80 -8.28
N ILE A 135 6.44 -0.80 -7.44
CA ILE A 135 5.07 -0.36 -7.11
C ILE A 135 4.36 0.14 -8.37
N LEU A 136 5.01 0.98 -9.18
CA LEU A 136 4.44 1.47 -10.44
C LEU A 136 4.13 0.33 -11.43
N GLN A 137 5.00 -0.67 -11.53
CA GLN A 137 4.75 -1.84 -12.37
C GLN A 137 3.51 -2.61 -11.90
N LYS A 138 3.37 -2.85 -10.58
CA LYS A 138 2.20 -3.54 -10.01
C LYS A 138 0.92 -2.73 -10.22
N LEU A 139 0.97 -1.41 -10.09
CA LEU A 139 -0.17 -0.53 -10.43
C LEU A 139 -0.60 -0.66 -11.89
N LEU A 140 0.34 -0.62 -12.83
CA LEU A 140 0.02 -0.78 -14.24
C LEU A 140 -0.62 -2.15 -14.52
N ARG A 141 -0.19 -3.20 -13.82
CA ARG A 141 -0.80 -4.53 -13.89
C ARG A 141 -2.23 -4.54 -13.35
N VAL A 142 -2.47 -3.98 -12.16
CA VAL A 142 -3.80 -3.86 -11.55
C VAL A 142 -4.75 -3.13 -12.49
N LYS A 143 -4.33 -1.98 -13.05
CA LYS A 143 -5.16 -1.20 -13.99
C LYS A 143 -5.52 -2.00 -15.24
N GLN A 144 -4.61 -2.83 -15.75
CA GLN A 144 -4.91 -3.70 -16.88
C GLN A 144 -5.94 -4.78 -16.50
N ILE A 145 -5.83 -5.37 -15.31
CA ILE A 145 -6.78 -6.37 -14.82
C ILE A 145 -8.16 -5.75 -14.64
N GLU A 146 -8.24 -4.56 -14.03
CA GLU A 146 -9.49 -3.80 -13.87
C GLU A 146 -10.12 -3.46 -15.23
N ASN A 147 -9.33 -2.97 -16.19
CA ASN A 147 -9.79 -2.67 -17.56
C ASN A 147 -10.30 -3.91 -18.31
N ASN A 148 -9.71 -5.07 -18.01
CA ASN A 148 -10.14 -6.36 -18.55
C ASN A 148 -11.32 -6.96 -17.77
N GLN A 149 -11.93 -6.22 -16.83
CA GLN A 149 -13.02 -6.68 -15.97
C GLN A 149 -12.65 -7.96 -15.20
N GLY A 150 -11.39 -8.07 -14.75
CA GLY A 150 -10.86 -9.24 -14.05
C GLY A 150 -10.53 -10.43 -14.95
N LYS A 151 -10.79 -10.36 -16.27
CA LYS A 151 -10.47 -11.45 -17.20
C LYS A 151 -8.98 -11.50 -17.48
N THR A 152 -8.32 -12.53 -17.00
CA THR A 152 -6.90 -12.76 -17.21
C THR A 152 -6.65 -14.20 -17.68
N ILE A 153 -5.65 -14.40 -18.55
CA ILE A 153 -5.27 -15.73 -19.03
C ILE A 153 -4.35 -16.41 -18.01
N VAL A 154 -3.40 -15.64 -17.47
CA VAL A 154 -2.47 -16.02 -16.40
C VAL A 154 -2.25 -14.75 -15.58
N SER A 155 -2.87 -14.62 -14.40
CA SER A 155 -2.60 -13.51 -13.50
C SER A 155 -2.63 -13.95 -12.05
N GLU A 156 -1.70 -13.38 -11.28
CA GLU A 156 -1.84 -13.24 -9.84
C GLU A 156 -3.10 -12.42 -9.54
N GLY A 157 -3.80 -12.73 -8.45
CA GLY A 157 -5.00 -12.00 -8.02
C GLY A 157 -4.72 -10.50 -7.78
N LEU A 158 -5.78 -9.69 -7.79
CA LEU A 158 -5.67 -8.25 -7.50
C LEU A 158 -5.10 -8.01 -6.08
N ASP A 159 -5.51 -8.83 -5.13
CA ASP A 159 -5.05 -8.86 -3.75
C ASP A 159 -3.53 -8.99 -3.64
N ALA A 160 -2.93 -9.97 -4.33
CA ALA A 160 -1.48 -10.19 -4.31
C ALA A 160 -0.70 -8.96 -4.81
N ASN A 161 -1.25 -8.21 -5.77
CA ASN A 161 -0.63 -6.99 -6.26
C ASN A 161 -0.67 -5.86 -5.23
N TYR A 162 -1.78 -5.67 -4.52
CA TYR A 162 -1.85 -4.68 -3.43
C TYR A 162 -0.95 -5.06 -2.25
N GLN A 163 -0.90 -6.34 -1.87
CA GLN A 163 0.00 -6.83 -0.82
C GLN A 163 1.48 -6.59 -1.17
N ASP A 164 1.87 -6.83 -2.43
CA ASP A 164 3.23 -6.52 -2.89
C ASP A 164 3.53 -5.02 -2.81
N MET A 165 2.58 -4.15 -3.23
CA MET A 165 2.75 -2.70 -3.14
C MET A 165 2.91 -2.22 -1.70
N ILE A 166 2.15 -2.79 -0.75
CA ILE A 166 2.32 -2.52 0.69
C ILE A 166 3.73 -2.89 1.14
N ASN A 167 4.19 -4.10 0.82
CA ASN A 167 5.50 -4.58 1.25
C ASN A 167 6.64 -3.73 0.66
N TYR A 168 6.60 -3.39 -0.63
CA TYR A 168 7.60 -2.51 -1.23
C TYR A 168 7.60 -1.10 -0.62
N ALA A 169 6.43 -0.56 -0.30
CA ALA A 169 6.34 0.74 0.37
C ALA A 169 6.89 0.68 1.80
N VAL A 170 6.63 -0.39 2.55
CA VAL A 170 7.23 -0.60 3.88
C VAL A 170 8.75 -0.73 3.78
N PHE A 171 9.27 -1.49 2.82
CA PHE A 171 10.72 -1.60 2.60
C PHE A 171 11.36 -0.25 2.29
N ALA A 172 10.72 0.57 1.47
CA ALA A 172 11.19 1.91 1.15
C ALA A 172 11.23 2.80 2.40
N MET A 173 10.19 2.75 3.24
CA MET A 173 10.16 3.46 4.52
C MET A 173 11.26 3.00 5.47
N ILE A 174 11.54 1.69 5.54
CA ILE A 174 12.62 1.14 6.36
C ILE A 174 13.99 1.65 5.86
N HIS A 175 14.18 1.74 4.55
CA HIS A 175 15.41 2.29 3.96
C HIS A 175 15.60 3.79 4.21
N LEU A 176 14.52 4.56 4.23
CA LEU A 176 14.56 6.01 4.48
C LEU A 176 14.73 6.37 5.96
N GLY A 177 14.27 5.50 6.86
CA GLY A 177 14.48 5.64 8.31
C GLY A 177 15.79 5.05 8.82
N GLN A 178 16.62 4.49 7.93
CA GLN A 178 18.01 4.10 8.20
C GLN A 178 18.94 5.24 7.78
#